data_AF-A0ABD3WTX6-F1
#
_entry.id   AF-A0ABD3WTX6-F1
#
_cell.length_a   1.000
_cell.length_b   1.000
_cell.length_c   1.000
_cell.angle_alpha   90.00
_cell.angle_beta   90.00
_cell.angle_gamma   90.00
#
_symmetry.space_group_name_H-M   'P 1'
#
loop_
_entity.id
_entity.type
_entity.pdbx_description
1 polymer ?
#
loop_
_entity_poly.entity_id
_entity_poly.type
_entity_poly.pdbx_seq_one_letter_code
_entity_poly.pdbx_strand_id
1 'polypeptide(L)'
;MPFYSATTTWGTKNEQTTKMEYSALVTSKHVNYKLVDSGLIINERYPQFGASPDGMTFYCECCGDGCLEIKCPYSMKEKPILDLTIDCKHTYYYQMQMQMFLSDRQYCDLYVWCPHDHHYERVYRDNALWQNMFIVALEFHSKCVMPELLCPYFSRRQVLSPNAVTGKEQIPISTQNDDGRKMIMCENENCTKVWFHTKCIKLKHVPKRKWYCGECK
;
A
#
# COMPACT_ATOMS: atom_id res chain seq x y z
N MET A 1 5.01 7.41 19.10
CA MET A 1 3.65 7.84 19.49
C MET A 1 2.66 7.22 18.51
N PRO A 2 1.55 6.63 18.96
CA PRO A 2 0.48 6.21 18.05
C PRO A 2 -0.08 7.45 17.32
N PHE A 3 -0.43 7.30 16.05
CA PHE A 3 -1.08 8.36 15.28
C PHE A 3 -2.54 8.45 15.70
N TYR A 4 -2.99 9.64 16.11
CA TYR A 4 -4.37 9.89 16.52
C TYR A 4 -5.01 10.97 15.66
N SER A 5 -6.20 10.69 15.15
CA SER A 5 -7.04 11.61 14.40
C SER A 5 -8.51 11.34 14.71
N ALA A 6 -9.42 12.27 14.40
CA ALA A 6 -10.85 12.03 14.53
C ALA A 6 -11.31 10.78 13.75
N THR A 7 -10.72 10.54 12.57
CA THR A 7 -10.99 9.39 11.73
C THR A 7 -10.56 8.07 12.38
N THR A 8 -9.34 8.01 12.92
CA THR A 8 -8.83 6.77 13.54
C THR A 8 -9.55 6.47 14.86
N THR A 9 -9.82 7.48 15.69
CA THR A 9 -10.60 7.32 16.92
C THR A 9 -12.02 6.83 16.63
N TRP A 10 -12.67 7.36 15.61
CA TRP A 10 -13.99 6.90 15.16
C TRP A 10 -13.96 5.45 14.67
N GLY A 11 -12.97 5.09 13.87
CA GLY A 11 -12.77 3.71 13.41
C GLY A 11 -12.66 2.74 14.58
N THR A 12 -11.66 2.95 15.44
CA THR A 12 -11.39 2.09 16.60
C THR A 12 -12.57 1.97 17.55
N LYS A 13 -13.34 3.05 17.75
CA LYS A 13 -14.51 3.02 18.64
C LYS A 13 -15.63 2.12 18.12
N ASN A 14 -15.84 2.06 16.81
CA ASN A 14 -17.00 1.39 16.22
C ASN A 14 -16.67 -0.01 15.68
N GLU A 15 -15.41 -0.31 15.37
CA GLU A 15 -14.96 -1.55 14.75
C GLU A 15 -15.51 -2.81 15.44
N GLN A 16 -15.41 -2.89 16.78
CA GLN A 16 -15.86 -4.06 17.52
C GLN A 16 -17.38 -4.27 17.42
N THR A 17 -18.17 -3.21 17.51
CA THR A 17 -19.64 -3.28 17.36
C THR A 17 -20.00 -3.66 15.92
N THR A 18 -19.34 -3.04 14.94
CA THR A 18 -19.50 -3.35 13.52
C THR A 18 -19.18 -4.81 13.21
N LYS A 19 -18.15 -5.37 13.86
CA LYS A 19 -17.79 -6.79 13.72
C LYS A 19 -18.85 -7.73 14.27
N MET A 20 -19.47 -7.38 15.40
CA MET A 20 -20.60 -8.14 15.96
C MET A 20 -21.82 -8.11 15.02
N GLU A 21 -22.14 -6.94 14.45
CA GLU A 21 -23.22 -6.79 13.47
C GLU A 21 -22.96 -7.64 12.22
N TYR A 22 -21.75 -7.55 11.65
CA TYR A 22 -21.33 -8.38 10.53
C TYR A 22 -21.47 -9.87 10.87
N SER A 23 -20.95 -10.28 12.03
CA SER A 23 -20.98 -11.69 12.46
C SER A 23 -22.42 -12.21 12.56
N ALA A 24 -23.35 -11.42 13.12
CA ALA A 24 -24.75 -11.78 13.19
C ALA A 24 -25.39 -11.92 11.79
N LEU A 25 -25.04 -11.03 10.85
CA LEU A 25 -25.54 -11.05 9.47
C LEU A 25 -25.09 -12.30 8.71
N VAL A 26 -23.83 -12.69 8.82
CA VAL A 26 -23.24 -13.78 8.01
C VAL A 26 -23.41 -15.16 8.62
N THR A 27 -23.43 -15.28 9.96
CA THR A 27 -23.52 -16.59 10.63
C THR A 27 -24.80 -17.34 10.26
N SER A 28 -25.90 -16.63 10.01
CA SER A 28 -27.17 -17.22 9.58
C SER A 28 -27.14 -17.80 8.15
N LYS A 29 -26.19 -17.39 7.32
CA LYS A 29 -26.09 -17.75 5.90
C LYS A 29 -25.06 -18.84 5.62
N HIS A 30 -24.33 -19.29 6.64
CA HIS A 30 -23.16 -20.13 6.50
C HIS A 30 -23.21 -21.35 7.44
N VAL A 31 -22.70 -22.49 6.97
CA VAL A 31 -22.65 -23.74 7.73
C VAL A 31 -21.24 -23.93 8.27
N ASN A 32 -21.12 -24.29 9.55
CA ASN A 32 -19.84 -24.50 10.24
C ASN A 32 -18.90 -23.28 10.16
N TYR A 33 -19.45 -22.07 10.17
CA TYR A 33 -18.68 -20.83 10.08
C TYR A 33 -18.14 -20.38 11.44
N LYS A 34 -16.85 -20.00 11.48
CA LYS A 34 -16.24 -19.35 12.64
C LYS A 34 -15.49 -18.09 12.21
N LEU A 35 -15.82 -16.96 12.84
CA LEU A 35 -15.04 -15.73 12.77
C LEU A 35 -14.15 -15.62 14.01
N VAL A 36 -12.85 -15.38 13.81
CA VAL A 36 -11.88 -15.14 14.89
C VAL A 36 -11.10 -13.86 14.67
N ASP A 37 -10.64 -13.26 15.76
CA ASP A 37 -9.73 -12.11 15.70
C ASP A 37 -8.38 -12.52 15.10
N SER A 38 -7.74 -11.56 14.43
CA SER A 38 -6.39 -11.71 13.90
C SER A 38 -5.42 -10.75 14.59
N GLY A 39 -4.17 -11.17 14.71
CA GLY A 39 -3.04 -10.27 14.93
C GLY A 39 -2.32 -9.96 13.62
N LEU A 40 -1.06 -9.50 13.73
CA LEU A 40 -0.17 -9.38 12.60
C LEU A 40 0.24 -10.77 12.08
N ILE A 41 -0.13 -11.06 10.85
CA ILE A 41 0.24 -12.26 10.12
C ILE A 41 1.52 -11.97 9.34
N ILE A 42 2.55 -12.78 9.58
CA ILE A 42 3.78 -12.82 8.77
C ILE A 42 3.78 -14.13 8.02
N ASN A 43 3.94 -14.07 6.70
CA ASN A 43 4.00 -15.26 5.87
C ASN A 43 5.43 -15.82 5.85
N GLU A 44 5.60 -17.12 6.08
CA GLU A 44 6.93 -17.76 6.09
C GLU A 44 7.68 -17.64 4.76
N ARG A 45 6.96 -17.63 3.63
CA ARG A 45 7.53 -17.48 2.30
C ARG A 45 7.90 -16.02 1.99
N TYR A 46 7.24 -15.07 2.64
CA TYR A 46 7.39 -13.64 2.40
C TYR A 46 7.56 -12.86 3.71
N PRO A 47 8.61 -13.15 4.50
CA PRO A 47 8.78 -12.59 5.85
C PRO A 47 8.97 -11.07 5.87
N GLN A 48 9.29 -10.47 4.72
CA GLN A 48 9.37 -9.02 4.53
C GLN A 48 8.01 -8.30 4.61
N PHE A 49 6.89 -9.03 4.54
CA PHE A 49 5.55 -8.46 4.53
C PHE A 49 4.71 -8.99 5.68
N GLY A 50 3.82 -8.13 6.15
CA GLY A 50 2.83 -8.49 7.16
C GLY A 50 1.48 -7.86 6.86
N ALA A 51 0.43 -8.52 7.29
CA ALA A 51 -0.93 -8.00 7.22
C ALA A 51 -1.70 -8.32 8.51
N SER A 52 -2.61 -7.44 8.88
CA SER A 52 -3.52 -7.65 10.01
C SER A 52 -4.95 -7.52 9.48
N PRO A 53 -5.58 -8.62 9.03
CA PRO A 53 -7.01 -8.64 8.76
C PRO A 53 -7.79 -8.24 10.02
N ASP A 54 -8.96 -7.63 9.85
CA ASP A 54 -9.82 -7.34 11.01
C ASP A 54 -10.43 -8.63 11.55
N GLY A 55 -10.63 -9.66 10.72
CA GLY A 55 -10.99 -10.98 11.18
C GLY A 55 -10.62 -12.09 10.20
N MET A 56 -10.67 -13.32 10.67
CA MET A 56 -10.40 -14.52 9.89
C MET A 56 -11.59 -15.46 9.95
N THR A 57 -12.07 -15.90 8.80
CA THR A 57 -13.18 -16.83 8.68
C THR A 57 -12.65 -18.22 8.39
N PHE A 58 -13.12 -19.20 9.16
CA PHE A 58 -12.70 -20.59 9.06
C PHE A 58 -13.88 -21.53 8.94
N TYR A 59 -13.62 -22.70 8.37
CA TYR A 59 -14.49 -23.88 8.39
C TYR A 59 -15.82 -23.72 7.64
N CYS A 60 -16.04 -22.63 6.87
CA CYS A 60 -17.27 -22.58 6.06
C CYS A 60 -17.21 -23.61 4.94
N GLU A 61 -18.08 -24.60 5.03
CA GLU A 61 -18.28 -25.60 3.97
C GLU A 61 -18.75 -24.97 2.65
N CYS A 62 -19.36 -23.79 2.75
CA CYS A 62 -19.95 -23.06 1.65
C CYS A 62 -18.93 -22.30 0.77
N CYS A 63 -17.88 -21.75 1.39
CA CYS A 63 -17.04 -20.71 0.80
C CYS A 63 -15.55 -20.91 1.07
N GLY A 64 -15.19 -21.86 1.94
CA GLY A 64 -13.84 -22.04 2.43
C GLY A 64 -13.43 -20.94 3.43
N ASP A 65 -12.12 -20.83 3.62
CA ASP A 65 -11.52 -19.87 4.56
C ASP A 65 -11.29 -18.50 3.89
N GLY A 66 -11.54 -17.45 4.66
CA GLY A 66 -11.49 -16.06 4.21
C GLY A 66 -10.92 -15.09 5.25
N CYS A 67 -10.83 -13.83 4.84
CA CYS A 67 -10.52 -12.69 5.70
C CYS A 67 -11.75 -11.76 5.82
N LEU A 68 -11.72 -10.88 6.81
CA LEU A 68 -12.67 -9.79 7.00
C LEU A 68 -11.89 -8.48 7.10
N GLU A 69 -12.35 -7.46 6.38
CA GLU A 69 -11.90 -6.07 6.46
C GLU A 69 -13.11 -5.18 6.78
N ILE A 70 -13.03 -4.47 7.89
CA ILE A 70 -14.05 -3.56 8.41
C ILE A 70 -13.60 -2.12 8.16
N LYS A 71 -14.51 -1.29 7.67
CA LYS A 71 -14.28 0.16 7.56
C LYS A 71 -15.42 0.92 8.20
N CYS A 72 -15.07 1.80 9.14
CA CYS A 72 -16.00 2.80 9.67
C CYS A 72 -15.48 4.19 9.29
N PRO A 73 -15.75 4.70 8.07
CA PRO A 73 -15.19 5.97 7.61
C PRO A 73 -15.91 7.16 8.26
N TYR A 74 -15.13 8.02 8.91
CA TYR A 74 -15.66 9.21 9.61
C TYR A 74 -16.40 10.18 8.68
N SER A 75 -16.03 10.26 7.41
CA SER A 75 -16.73 11.09 6.41
C SER A 75 -18.18 10.69 6.18
N MET A 76 -18.56 9.45 6.53
CA MET A 76 -19.92 8.92 6.38
C MET A 76 -20.70 8.90 7.71
N LYS A 77 -20.20 9.54 8.78
CA LYS A 77 -20.88 9.56 10.09
C LYS A 77 -22.33 10.09 10.04
N GLU A 78 -22.60 11.03 9.13
CA GLU A 78 -23.87 11.76 8.99
C GLU A 78 -24.50 11.56 7.59
N LYS A 79 -23.92 10.69 6.76
CA LYS A 79 -24.36 10.44 5.38
C LYS A 79 -24.57 8.94 5.16
N PRO A 80 -25.59 8.53 4.40
CA PRO A 80 -25.70 7.14 3.96
C PRO A 80 -24.52 6.79 3.03
N ILE A 81 -24.29 5.50 2.84
CA ILE A 81 -23.27 5.03 1.90
C ILE A 81 -23.88 5.15 0.49
N LEU A 82 -23.30 5.99 -0.35
CA LEU A 82 -23.75 6.14 -1.74
C LEU A 82 -22.72 5.52 -2.68
N ASP A 83 -23.14 4.56 -3.50
CA ASP A 83 -22.39 3.96 -4.61
C ASP A 83 -20.95 3.56 -4.29
N LEU A 84 -20.75 2.80 -3.20
CA LEU A 84 -19.45 2.22 -2.92
C LEU A 84 -19.25 0.96 -3.78
N THR A 85 -18.57 1.11 -4.92
CA THR A 85 -18.04 -0.03 -5.69
C THR A 85 -16.54 -0.07 -5.53
N ILE A 86 -16.00 -1.17 -5.01
CA ILE A 86 -14.55 -1.34 -4.84
C ILE A 86 -14.01 -1.90 -6.16
N ASP A 87 -13.44 -1.03 -7.00
CA ASP A 87 -12.71 -1.49 -8.17
C ASP A 87 -11.30 -1.98 -7.82
N CYS A 88 -10.64 -2.64 -8.78
CA CYS A 88 -9.29 -3.16 -8.61
C CYS A 88 -8.21 -2.08 -8.45
N LYS A 89 -8.58 -0.79 -8.50
CA LYS A 89 -7.68 0.35 -8.29
C LYS A 89 -7.91 1.02 -6.94
N HIS A 90 -8.94 0.62 -6.21
CA HIS A 90 -9.25 1.17 -4.90
C HIS A 90 -8.20 0.75 -3.86
N THR A 91 -7.84 1.66 -2.95
CA THR A 91 -6.79 1.44 -1.94
C THR A 91 -7.10 0.25 -1.02
N TYR A 92 -8.37 0.06 -0.66
CA TYR A 92 -8.80 -1.11 0.12
C TYR A 92 -8.64 -2.43 -0.64
N TYR A 93 -8.79 -2.42 -1.97
CA TYR A 93 -8.60 -3.62 -2.78
C TYR A 93 -7.17 -4.14 -2.62
N TYR A 94 -6.16 -3.27 -2.75
CA TYR A 94 -4.76 -3.64 -2.51
C TYR A 94 -4.52 -4.19 -1.09
N GLN A 95 -5.14 -3.58 -0.06
CA GLN A 95 -5.02 -4.05 1.33
C GLN A 95 -5.60 -5.47 1.49
N MET A 96 -6.81 -5.70 0.98
CA MET A 96 -7.50 -6.99 1.04
C MET A 96 -6.75 -8.08 0.26
N GLN A 97 -6.21 -7.73 -0.91
CA GLN A 97 -5.37 -8.65 -1.69
C GLN A 97 -4.15 -9.05 -0.88
N MET A 98 -3.40 -8.10 -0.33
CA MET A 98 -2.22 -8.41 0.50
C MET A 98 -2.59 -9.31 1.70
N GLN A 99 -3.70 -9.04 2.39
CA GLN A 99 -4.20 -9.88 3.47
C GLN A 99 -4.43 -11.31 3.00
N MET A 100 -5.18 -11.52 1.92
CA MET A 100 -5.47 -12.85 1.37
C MET A 100 -4.22 -13.63 0.96
N PHE A 101 -3.23 -12.97 0.36
CA PHE A 101 -1.99 -13.63 -0.06
C PHE A 101 -1.10 -14.01 1.11
N LEU A 102 -1.00 -13.17 2.14
CA LEU A 102 -0.15 -13.45 3.30
C LEU A 102 -0.78 -14.47 4.25
N SER A 103 -2.11 -14.52 4.35
CA SER A 103 -2.83 -15.47 5.20
C SER A 103 -3.29 -16.74 4.48
N ASP A 104 -3.03 -16.87 3.18
CA ASP A 104 -3.48 -17.95 2.30
C ASP A 104 -5.01 -18.16 2.36
N ARG A 105 -5.75 -17.13 1.95
CA ARG A 105 -7.21 -17.10 1.93
C ARG A 105 -7.75 -16.85 0.53
N GLN A 106 -8.94 -17.35 0.25
CA GLN A 106 -9.52 -17.31 -1.10
C GLN A 106 -10.33 -16.03 -1.36
N TYR A 107 -10.85 -15.45 -0.30
CA TYR A 107 -11.64 -14.22 -0.35
C TYR A 107 -11.39 -13.35 0.88
N CYS A 108 -11.78 -12.09 0.76
CA CYS A 108 -11.91 -11.17 1.86
C CYS A 108 -13.26 -10.47 1.75
N ASP A 109 -14.04 -10.50 2.82
CA ASP A 109 -15.28 -9.73 2.92
C ASP A 109 -14.92 -8.31 3.36
N LEU A 110 -15.38 -7.33 2.60
CA LEU A 110 -15.39 -5.94 3.01
C LEU A 110 -16.74 -5.63 3.65
N TYR A 111 -16.70 -5.11 4.87
CA TYR A 111 -17.88 -4.59 5.55
C TYR A 111 -17.65 -3.13 5.93
N VAL A 112 -18.33 -2.23 5.23
CA VAL A 112 -18.26 -0.79 5.50
C VAL A 112 -19.50 -0.38 6.26
N TRP A 113 -19.31 0.23 7.42
CA TRP A 113 -20.40 0.62 8.31
C TRP A 113 -20.44 2.13 8.53
N CYS A 114 -21.65 2.68 8.54
CA CYS A 114 -21.94 3.98 9.12
C CYS A 114 -23.24 3.91 9.96
N PRO A 115 -23.56 4.93 10.77
CA PRO A 115 -24.72 4.87 11.66
C PRO A 115 -26.08 4.72 10.94
N HIS A 116 -26.13 5.01 9.64
CA HIS A 116 -27.35 5.05 8.86
C HIS A 116 -27.43 3.93 7.81
N ASP A 117 -26.32 3.21 7.56
CA ASP A 117 -26.21 2.29 6.43
C ASP A 117 -25.01 1.35 6.55
N HIS A 118 -24.99 0.29 5.75
CA HIS A 118 -23.84 -0.60 5.61
C HIS A 118 -23.67 -1.06 4.16
N HIS A 119 -22.42 -1.32 3.78
CA HIS A 119 -22.05 -1.95 2.52
C HIS A 119 -21.32 -3.26 2.79
N TYR A 120 -21.71 -4.31 2.08
CA TYR A 120 -21.08 -5.62 2.13
C TYR A 120 -20.67 -6.05 0.73
N GLU A 121 -19.41 -6.41 0.57
CA GLU A 121 -18.86 -6.86 -0.71
C GLU A 121 -17.79 -7.94 -0.50
N ARG A 122 -17.89 -9.04 -1.24
CA ARG A 122 -16.86 -10.10 -1.23
C ARG A 122 -15.87 -9.88 -2.37
N VAL A 123 -14.60 -9.76 -2.02
CA VAL A 123 -13.48 -9.67 -2.97
C VAL A 123 -12.72 -10.99 -3.00
N TYR A 124 -12.45 -11.50 -4.20
CA TYR A 124 -11.68 -12.73 -4.38
C TYR A 124 -10.20 -12.44 -4.63
N ARG A 125 -9.37 -13.41 -4.28
CA ARG A 125 -7.92 -13.39 -4.50
C ARG A 125 -7.58 -13.24 -5.99
N ASP A 126 -6.77 -12.25 -6.33
CA ASP A 126 -6.31 -11.94 -7.68
C ASP A 126 -4.80 -12.21 -7.81
N ASN A 127 -4.48 -13.35 -8.43
CA ASN A 127 -3.09 -13.78 -8.64
C ASN A 127 -2.31 -12.88 -9.59
N ALA A 128 -2.97 -12.30 -10.61
CA ALA A 128 -2.30 -11.44 -11.57
C ALA A 128 -1.92 -10.10 -10.92
N LEU A 129 -2.82 -9.52 -10.13
CA LEU A 129 -2.53 -8.31 -9.39
C LEU A 129 -1.42 -8.54 -8.35
N TRP A 130 -1.47 -9.65 -7.62
CA TRP A 130 -0.45 -9.96 -6.61
C TRP A 130 0.96 -10.05 -7.19
N GLN A 131 1.13 -10.69 -8.34
CA GLN A 131 2.45 -10.79 -8.98
C GLN A 131 3.06 -9.40 -9.24
N ASN A 132 2.24 -8.44 -9.67
CA ASN A 132 2.68 -7.07 -9.88
C ASN A 132 2.96 -6.34 -8.56
N MET A 133 2.05 -6.43 -7.59
CA MET A 133 2.21 -5.80 -6.27
C MET A 133 3.45 -6.31 -5.54
N PHE A 134 3.68 -7.62 -5.57
CA PHE A 134 4.77 -8.30 -4.87
C PHE A 134 6.13 -7.77 -5.31
N ILE A 135 6.36 -7.63 -6.62
CA ILE A 135 7.63 -7.16 -7.17
C ILE A 135 7.91 -5.73 -6.70
N VAL A 136 6.93 -4.84 -6.82
CA VAL A 136 7.06 -3.44 -6.42
C VAL A 136 7.27 -3.30 -4.91
N ALA A 137 6.51 -4.04 -4.11
CA ALA A 137 6.63 -4.03 -2.66
C ALA A 137 7.99 -4.59 -2.19
N LEU A 138 8.51 -5.62 -2.85
CA LEU A 138 9.82 -6.20 -2.53
C LEU A 138 10.97 -5.26 -2.88
N GLU A 139 10.86 -4.57 -4.02
CA GLU A 139 11.81 -3.54 -4.40
C GLU A 139 11.81 -2.39 -3.39
N PHE A 140 10.63 -1.90 -2.97
CA PHE A 140 10.52 -0.89 -1.93
C PHE A 140 11.09 -1.38 -0.59
N HIS A 141 10.80 -2.61 -0.20
CA HIS A 141 11.36 -3.20 1.01
C HIS A 141 12.90 -3.22 0.98
N SER A 142 13.48 -3.75 -0.10
CA SER A 142 14.94 -3.90 -0.24
C SER A 142 15.68 -2.57 -0.41
N LYS A 143 15.10 -1.60 -1.11
CA LYS A 143 15.76 -0.31 -1.44
C LYS A 143 15.45 0.82 -0.48
N CYS A 144 14.36 0.74 0.28
CA CYS A 144 13.92 1.81 1.17
C CYS A 144 13.82 1.35 2.62
N VAL A 145 13.06 0.28 2.89
CA VAL A 145 12.79 -0.17 4.27
C VAL A 145 14.05 -0.76 4.92
N MET A 146 14.70 -1.73 4.28
CA MET A 146 15.87 -2.41 4.82
C MET A 146 17.05 -1.48 5.07
N PRO A 147 17.41 -0.55 4.15
CA PRO A 147 18.43 0.44 4.44
C PRO A 147 18.09 1.21 5.70
N GLU A 148 16.89 1.81 5.80
CA GLU A 148 16.48 2.60 6.96
C GLU A 148 16.49 1.80 8.27
N LEU A 149 16.03 0.55 8.26
CA LEU A 149 16.02 -0.31 9.44
C LEU A 149 17.43 -0.71 9.92
N LEU A 150 18.32 -1.10 9.01
CA LEU A 150 19.68 -1.54 9.35
C LEU A 150 20.58 -0.37 9.72
N CYS A 151 20.40 0.76 9.06
CA CYS A 151 21.12 1.98 9.31
C CYS A 151 20.19 3.12 8.90
N PRO A 152 19.75 4.02 9.80
CA PRO A 152 18.84 5.12 9.46
C PRO A 152 19.37 6.03 8.34
N TYR A 153 19.32 5.57 7.10
CA TYR A 153 20.20 6.00 6.02
C TYR A 153 19.60 7.25 5.40
N PHE A 154 18.28 7.29 5.30
CA PHE A 154 17.55 8.47 4.88
C PHE A 154 17.43 9.45 6.05
N SER A 155 17.10 8.98 7.25
CA SER A 155 16.98 9.86 8.43
C SER A 155 18.32 10.49 8.85
N ARG A 156 19.45 9.76 8.83
CA ARG A 156 20.77 10.34 9.13
C ARG A 156 21.25 11.28 8.03
N ARG A 157 20.99 10.99 6.75
CA ARG A 157 21.36 11.90 5.65
C ARG A 157 20.66 13.25 5.74
N GLN A 158 19.42 13.29 6.23
CA GLN A 158 18.74 14.57 6.51
C GLN A 158 19.39 15.37 7.65
N VAL A 159 19.93 14.69 8.67
CA VAL A 159 20.58 15.36 9.83
C VAL A 159 21.99 15.84 9.52
N LEU A 160 22.73 15.15 8.64
CA LEU A 160 24.08 15.53 8.25
C LEU A 160 24.13 16.61 7.14
N SER A 161 22.98 17.02 6.60
CA SER A 161 22.89 17.99 5.49
C SER A 161 22.28 19.37 5.82
N PRO A 162 22.62 20.06 6.93
CA PRO A 162 22.44 21.51 6.95
C PRO A 162 23.56 22.25 6.19
N ASN A 163 24.81 21.74 6.19
CA ASN A 163 25.97 22.51 5.68
C ASN A 163 27.13 21.72 5.04
N ALA A 164 27.01 20.42 4.74
CA ALA A 164 28.10 19.70 4.05
C ALA A 164 27.96 19.79 2.51
N VAL A 165 28.77 20.67 1.93
CA VAL A 165 29.04 20.75 0.50
C VAL A 165 29.97 19.61 0.05
N THR A 166 29.83 19.22 -1.22
CA THR A 166 30.72 18.38 -2.07
C THR A 166 30.80 16.87 -1.78
N GLY A 167 29.97 16.11 -2.50
CA GLY A 167 30.06 14.65 -2.62
C GLY A 167 28.75 14.06 -3.12
N LYS A 168 28.43 14.27 -4.40
CA LYS A 168 27.20 13.76 -5.01
C LYS A 168 27.33 12.25 -5.27
N GLU A 169 26.94 11.43 -4.32
CA GLU A 169 26.35 10.13 -4.64
C GLU A 169 24.83 10.28 -4.66
N GLN A 170 24.34 10.70 -5.82
CA GLN A 170 22.92 10.66 -6.15
C GLN A 170 22.51 9.21 -6.37
N ILE A 171 21.82 8.64 -5.37
CA ILE A 171 21.11 7.37 -5.50
C ILE A 171 20.09 7.53 -6.62
N PRO A 172 20.06 6.65 -7.64
CA PRO A 172 19.03 6.68 -8.65
C PRO A 172 17.76 6.07 -8.03
N ILE A 173 16.92 6.92 -7.44
CA ILE A 173 15.47 6.66 -7.51
C ILE A 173 15.10 7.02 -8.94
N SER A 174 15.23 6.03 -9.83
CA SER A 174 14.62 6.09 -11.15
C SER A 174 13.11 5.90 -10.97
N THR A 175 12.44 6.93 -10.45
CA THR A 175 11.06 7.15 -10.85
C THR A 175 11.12 7.53 -12.32
N GLN A 176 10.97 6.54 -13.20
CA GLN A 176 10.63 6.73 -14.60
C GLN A 176 9.18 7.24 -14.76
N ASN A 177 8.68 8.00 -13.78
CA ASN A 177 7.37 8.61 -13.85
C ASN A 177 7.59 10.03 -14.37
N ASP A 178 7.09 10.29 -15.57
CA ASP A 178 7.02 11.62 -16.16
C ASP A 178 6.11 12.48 -15.27
N ASP A 179 6.72 13.27 -14.38
CA ASP A 179 6.03 14.23 -13.51
C ASP A 179 5.65 15.52 -14.26
N GLY A 180 5.74 15.51 -15.61
CA GLY A 180 5.44 16.62 -16.50
C GLY A 180 6.49 17.73 -16.48
N ARG A 181 7.60 17.58 -15.74
CA ARG A 181 8.66 18.59 -15.67
C ARG A 181 9.63 18.45 -16.84
N LYS A 182 10.17 19.56 -17.32
CA LYS A 182 11.13 19.58 -18.45
C LYS A 182 12.34 18.68 -18.20
N MET A 183 12.53 17.69 -19.05
CA MET A 183 13.65 16.75 -19.00
C MET A 183 14.60 16.93 -20.21
N ILE A 184 15.79 16.34 -20.10
CA ILE A 184 16.77 16.21 -21.18
C ILE A 184 17.34 14.79 -21.18
N MET A 185 17.56 14.24 -22.38
CA MET A 185 18.15 12.92 -22.58
C MET A 185 19.67 13.02 -22.72
N CYS A 186 20.40 12.09 -22.11
CA CYS A 186 21.82 11.87 -22.34
C CYS A 186 22.02 11.08 -23.64
N GLU A 187 22.85 11.60 -24.54
CA GLU A 187 23.13 11.04 -25.88
C GLU A 187 24.13 9.87 -25.86
N ASN A 188 24.56 9.41 -24.69
CA ASN A 188 25.39 8.21 -24.57
C ASN A 188 24.48 6.98 -24.47
N GLU A 189 24.58 6.08 -25.45
CA GLU A 189 23.79 4.84 -25.56
C GLU A 189 23.96 3.91 -24.34
N ASN A 190 25.08 4.01 -23.63
CA ASN A 190 25.37 3.22 -22.44
C ASN A 190 25.07 3.96 -21.12
N CYS A 191 24.35 5.08 -21.16
CA CYS A 191 24.01 5.83 -19.95
C CYS A 191 22.95 5.10 -19.12
N THR A 192 23.27 4.77 -17.87
CA THR A 192 22.37 4.05 -16.95
C THR A 192 21.13 4.84 -16.53
N LYS A 193 21.16 6.18 -16.61
CA LYS A 193 20.08 7.06 -16.16
C LYS A 193 19.22 7.63 -17.28
N VAL A 194 19.77 7.74 -18.50
CA VAL A 194 19.16 8.22 -19.76
C VAL A 194 18.49 9.60 -19.69
N TRP A 195 17.51 9.83 -18.81
CA TRP A 195 16.72 11.06 -18.69
C TRP A 195 16.98 11.80 -17.39
N PHE A 196 17.07 13.13 -17.48
CA PHE A 196 17.36 14.01 -16.34
C PHE A 196 16.40 15.20 -16.32
N HIS A 197 15.82 15.51 -15.16
CA HIS A 197 15.11 16.77 -14.98
C HIS A 197 16.07 17.95 -15.10
N THR A 198 15.78 18.89 -16.02
CA THR A 198 16.59 20.09 -16.27
C THR A 198 16.89 20.88 -14.99
N LYS A 199 15.91 21.00 -14.09
CA LYS A 199 16.08 21.65 -12.78
C LYS A 199 17.06 20.90 -11.86
N CYS A 200 17.01 19.56 -11.80
CA CYS A 200 17.88 18.75 -10.93
C CYS A 200 19.37 18.86 -11.32
N ILE A 201 19.64 19.06 -12.60
CA ILE A 201 21.00 19.26 -13.14
C ILE A 201 21.34 20.73 -13.34
N LYS A 202 20.52 21.66 -12.83
CA LYS A 202 20.72 23.12 -12.89
C LYS A 202 20.86 23.66 -14.33
N LEU A 203 20.22 23.02 -15.31
CA LEU A 203 20.08 23.56 -16.66
C LEU A 203 18.97 24.60 -16.70
N LYS A 204 19.34 25.84 -17.04
CA LYS A 204 18.38 26.93 -17.27
C LYS A 204 17.59 26.74 -18.58
N HIS A 205 18.26 26.20 -19.60
CA HIS A 205 17.68 25.92 -20.92
C HIS A 205 18.22 24.60 -21.46
N VAL A 206 17.39 23.89 -22.22
CA VAL A 206 17.79 22.69 -22.97
C VAL A 206 18.71 23.13 -24.11
N PRO A 207 19.96 22.64 -24.19
CA PRO A 207 20.86 22.94 -25.31
C PRO A 207 20.30 22.43 -26.63
N LYS A 208 20.56 23.15 -27.73
CA LYS A 208 20.21 22.71 -29.10
C LYS A 208 21.16 21.65 -29.68
N ARG A 209 22.25 21.33 -28.96
CA ARG A 209 23.27 20.36 -29.36
C ARG A 209 23.22 19.14 -28.45
N LYS A 210 23.86 18.05 -28.88
CA LYS A 210 24.01 16.82 -28.08
C LYS A 210 24.45 17.16 -26.66
N TRP A 211 23.80 16.51 -25.70
CA TRP A 211 24.04 16.70 -24.28
C TRP A 211 24.41 15.38 -23.62
N TYR A 212 25.43 15.43 -22.77
CA TYR A 212 25.91 14.31 -21.98
C TYR A 212 25.81 14.65 -20.49
N CYS A 213 25.38 13.69 -19.67
CA CYS A 213 25.27 13.86 -18.23
C CYS A 213 26.65 13.91 -17.57
N GLY A 214 26.73 14.29 -16.28
CA GLY A 214 28.00 14.41 -15.57
C GLY A 214 28.83 13.12 -15.48
N GLU A 215 28.18 11.96 -15.62
CA GLU A 215 28.81 10.63 -15.59
C GLU A 215 29.20 10.12 -16.99
N CYS A 216 28.75 10.80 -18.06
CA CYS A 216 28.98 10.41 -19.46
C CYS A 216 29.73 11.48 -20.26
N LYS A 217 30.25 12.50 -19.57
CA LYS A 217 31.11 13.54 -20.15
C LYS A 217 32.56 13.11 -20.14
#